data_AF-U6K700-F1
#
_entry.id   AF-U6K700-F1
#
_cell.length_a   1.000
_cell.length_b   1.000
_cell.length_c   1.000
_cell.angle_alpha   90.00
_cell.angle_beta   90.00
_cell.angle_gamma   90.00
#
_symmetry.space_group_name_H-M   'P 1'
#
loop_
_entity.id
_entity.type
_entity.pdbx_description
1 polymer ?
#
loop_
_entity_poly.entity_id
_entity_poly.type
_entity_poly.pdbx_seq_one_letter_code
_entity_poly.pdbx_strand_id
1 'polypeptide(L)'
;MVPFGTRRSVPLLQRAHALLSQDVLVDDQLKELAYVAEDMVAHLVRFEGQDLSQHPTYRAVVRLGIRFLLLDAVVCTLLLLKQTPDENEWRPIADAISHALPDPCIMPNFTERTHFSLSLGQELSNAIQILKTGKRPDPTRLLRIKRMMFCFTWSPARFRHKEFDAWRRQCKGGT
;
A
#
# COMPACT_ATOMS: atom_id res chain seq x y z
N MET A 1 15.25 12.52 19.58
CA MET A 1 14.05 11.98 20.26
C MET A 1 13.21 11.31 19.18
N VAL A 2 13.25 9.98 19.07
CA VAL A 2 12.52 9.24 18.03
C VAL A 2 11.04 9.21 18.44
N PRO A 3 10.08 9.72 17.63
CA PRO A 3 8.69 9.70 18.01
C PRO A 3 8.19 8.25 18.09
N PHE A 4 7.42 7.96 19.12
CA PHE A 4 6.78 6.66 19.31
C PHE A 4 5.90 6.35 18.10
N GLY A 5 6.36 5.42 17.26
CA GLY A 5 5.68 5.00 16.04
C GLY A 5 4.19 4.75 16.27
N THR A 6 3.36 5.53 15.57
CA THR A 6 1.91 5.44 15.63
C THR A 6 1.49 4.03 15.19
N ARG A 7 0.84 3.25 16.07
CA ARG A 7 0.30 1.91 15.74
C ARG A 7 -0.75 1.93 14.61
N ARG A 8 -1.18 3.11 14.16
CA ARG A 8 -2.20 3.30 13.13
C ARG A 8 -1.53 3.82 11.87
N SER A 9 -1.48 3.00 10.83
CA SER A 9 -0.97 3.37 9.50
C SER A 9 -1.90 4.31 8.72
N VAL A 10 -3.20 4.25 8.98
CA VAL A 10 -4.20 5.01 8.21
C VAL A 10 -4.04 6.54 8.32
N PRO A 11 -3.79 7.14 9.51
CA PRO A 11 -3.49 8.57 9.59
C PRO A 11 -2.25 8.99 8.80
N LEU A 12 -1.18 8.17 8.80
CA LEU A 12 0.01 8.43 7.97
C LEU A 12 -0.36 8.42 6.49
N LEU A 13 -1.13 7.42 6.05
CA LEU A 13 -1.62 7.31 4.67
C LEU A 13 -2.46 8.52 4.27
N GLN A 14 -3.32 9.01 5.14
CA GLN A 14 -4.16 10.18 4.86
C GLN A 14 -3.32 11.45 4.71
N ARG A 15 -2.32 11.66 5.57
CA ARG A 15 -1.40 12.80 5.47
C ARG A 15 -0.58 12.75 4.18
N ALA A 16 0.03 11.61 3.88
CA ALA A 16 0.77 11.43 2.64
C ALA A 16 -0.12 11.62 1.41
N HIS A 17 -1.33 11.06 1.41
CA HIS A 17 -2.29 11.24 0.31
C HIS A 17 -2.67 12.70 0.11
N ALA A 18 -2.92 13.44 1.18
CA ALA A 18 -3.25 14.86 1.12
C ALA A 18 -2.10 15.70 0.52
N LEU A 19 -0.85 15.37 0.86
CA LEU A 19 0.33 16.02 0.29
C LEU A 19 0.52 15.61 -1.19
N LEU A 20 0.54 14.31 -1.47
CA LEU A 20 0.76 13.75 -2.82
C LEU A 20 -0.36 14.05 -3.83
N SER A 21 -1.53 14.51 -3.36
CA SER A 21 -2.65 14.90 -4.23
C SER A 21 -2.61 16.38 -4.64
N GLN A 22 -1.61 17.14 -4.19
CA GLN A 22 -1.43 18.53 -4.61
C GLN A 22 -0.68 18.59 -5.95
N ASP A 23 -1.07 19.54 -6.80
CA ASP A 23 -0.40 19.76 -8.09
C ASP A 23 1.01 20.34 -7.91
N VAL A 24 1.23 21.09 -6.83
CA VAL A 24 2.51 21.71 -6.48
C VAL A 24 2.76 21.51 -4.99
N LEU A 25 3.98 21.07 -4.64
CA LEU A 25 4.44 20.96 -3.26
C LEU A 25 5.48 22.05 -3.01
N VAL A 26 5.28 22.85 -1.96
CA VAL A 26 6.29 23.81 -1.49
C VAL A 26 7.26 23.13 -0.50
N ASP A 27 8.41 23.77 -0.25
CA ASP A 27 9.51 23.18 0.54
C ASP A 27 9.07 22.61 1.89
N ASP A 28 8.22 23.30 2.64
CA ASP A 28 7.77 22.83 3.95
C ASP A 28 6.84 21.62 3.85
N GLN A 29 6.01 21.55 2.80
CA GLN A 29 5.17 20.38 2.52
C GLN A 29 6.02 19.19 2.05
N LEU A 30 7.10 19.45 1.31
CA LEU A 30 8.03 18.43 0.87
C LEU A 30 8.81 17.83 2.06
N LYS A 31 9.23 18.68 3.01
CA LYS A 31 9.82 18.23 4.28
C LYS A 31 8.81 17.44 5.11
N GLU A 32 7.56 17.90 5.20
CA GLU A 32 6.51 17.14 5.90
C GLU A 32 6.30 15.76 5.25
N LEU A 33 6.28 15.69 3.92
CA LEU A 33 6.13 14.43 3.20
C LEU A 33 7.29 13.47 3.48
N ALA A 34 8.52 13.98 3.58
CA ALA A 34 9.69 13.19 3.96
C ALA A 34 9.53 12.62 5.37
N TYR A 35 9.15 13.43 6.36
CA TYR A 35 8.92 12.94 7.74
C TYR A 35 7.79 11.91 7.81
N VAL A 36 6.70 12.12 7.06
CA VAL A 36 5.61 11.14 6.99
C VAL A 36 6.10 9.83 6.37
N ALA A 37 6.97 9.87 5.35
CA ALA A 37 7.54 8.67 4.75
C ALA A 37 8.49 7.92 5.71
N GLU A 38 9.30 8.64 6.50
CA GLU A 38 10.13 8.04 7.56
C GLU A 38 9.27 7.30 8.60
N ASP A 39 8.19 7.94 9.07
CA ASP A 39 7.23 7.32 9.99
C ASP A 39 6.56 6.07 9.38
N MET A 40 6.26 6.09 8.07
CA MET A 40 5.72 4.93 7.35
C MET A 40 6.73 3.79 7.27
N VAL A 41 7.99 4.08 6.96
CA VAL A 41 9.07 3.08 6.93
C VAL A 41 9.24 2.44 8.31
N ALA A 42 9.31 3.26 9.36
CA ALA A 42 9.39 2.75 10.73
C ALA A 42 8.18 1.88 11.11
N HIS A 43 6.97 2.27 10.67
CA HIS A 43 5.76 1.47 10.87
C HIS A 43 5.82 0.13 10.12
N LEU A 44 6.21 0.15 8.84
CA LEU A 44 6.33 -1.03 7.99
C LEU A 44 7.28 -2.07 8.60
N VAL A 45 8.50 -1.64 8.96
CA VAL A 45 9.52 -2.52 9.55
C VAL A 45 9.05 -3.11 10.87
N ARG A 46 8.38 -2.32 11.72
CA ARG A 46 7.98 -2.75 13.06
C ARG A 46 6.74 -3.63 13.10
N PHE A 47 5.78 -3.41 12.19
CA PHE A 47 4.45 -4.01 12.31
C PHE A 47 4.00 -4.83 11.09
N GLU A 48 4.65 -4.70 9.94
CA GLU A 48 4.18 -5.29 8.68
C GLU A 48 5.04 -6.48 8.18
N GLY A 49 5.91 -7.01 9.02
CA GLY A 49 6.73 -8.19 8.69
C GLY A 49 6.03 -9.55 8.80
N GLN A 50 4.82 -9.60 9.37
CA GLN A 50 4.12 -10.87 9.54
C GLN A 50 3.79 -11.53 8.19
N ASP A 51 4.17 -12.81 8.07
CA ASP A 51 3.78 -13.71 6.98
C ASP A 51 2.28 -13.98 6.98
N LEU A 52 1.65 -13.86 5.81
CA LEU A 52 0.20 -13.99 5.64
C LEU A 52 -0.21 -15.28 4.93
N SER A 53 0.71 -16.19 4.60
CA SER A 53 0.43 -17.46 3.89
C SER A 53 -0.58 -18.36 4.63
N GLN A 54 -0.62 -18.30 5.96
CA GLN A 54 -1.53 -19.09 6.79
C GLN A 54 -2.78 -18.31 7.23
N HIS A 55 -3.01 -17.10 6.69
CA HIS A 55 -4.17 -16.28 7.06
C HIS A 55 -5.36 -16.56 6.14
N PRO A 56 -6.60 -16.31 6.60
CA PRO A 56 -7.74 -16.27 5.68
C PRO A 56 -7.51 -15.21 4.59
N THR A 57 -7.76 -15.56 3.32
CA THR A 57 -7.49 -14.70 2.15
C THR A 57 -8.04 -13.29 2.30
N TYR A 58 -9.27 -13.12 2.81
CA TYR A 58 -9.87 -11.79 2.98
C TYR A 58 -9.11 -10.92 3.99
N ARG A 59 -8.50 -11.50 5.04
CA ARG A 59 -7.66 -10.77 6.00
C ARG A 59 -6.30 -10.44 5.38
N ALA A 60 -5.71 -11.40 4.67
CA ALA A 60 -4.43 -11.22 3.99
C ALA A 60 -4.52 -10.07 2.97
N VAL A 61 -5.56 -10.04 2.15
CA VAL A 61 -5.81 -8.98 1.15
C VAL A 61 -5.91 -7.59 1.78
N VAL A 62 -6.60 -7.45 2.92
CA VAL A 62 -6.70 -6.16 3.61
C VAL A 62 -5.33 -5.70 4.10
N ARG A 63 -4.53 -6.59 4.68
CA ARG A 63 -3.19 -6.26 5.18
C ARG A 63 -2.22 -5.93 4.05
N LEU A 64 -2.20 -6.75 3.00
CA LEU A 64 -1.42 -6.47 1.78
C LEU A 64 -1.84 -5.14 1.16
N GLY A 65 -3.12 -4.80 1.16
CA GLY A 65 -3.60 -3.51 0.67
C GLY A 65 -3.02 -2.33 1.45
N ILE A 66 -2.95 -2.42 2.78
CA ILE A 66 -2.31 -1.38 3.60
C ILE A 66 -0.80 -1.30 3.33
N ARG A 67 -0.10 -2.44 3.28
CA ARG A 67 1.34 -2.51 2.97
C ARG A 67 1.64 -1.87 1.61
N PHE A 68 0.85 -2.20 0.60
CA PHE A 68 0.93 -1.63 -0.74
C PHE A 68 0.77 -0.12 -0.72
N LEU A 69 -0.25 0.42 -0.02
CA LEU A 69 -0.47 1.88 0.03
C LEU A 69 0.68 2.60 0.74
N LEU A 70 1.21 2.02 1.83
CA LEU A 70 2.34 2.59 2.56
C LEU A 70 3.60 2.61 1.68
N LEU A 71 3.91 1.49 1.04
CA LEU A 71 5.06 1.38 0.14
C LEU A 71 4.92 2.26 -1.12
N ASP A 72 3.74 2.34 -1.75
CA ASP A 72 3.50 3.24 -2.89
C ASP A 72 3.73 4.69 -2.48
N ALA A 73 3.26 5.10 -1.30
CA ALA A 73 3.48 6.45 -0.78
C ALA A 73 4.97 6.72 -0.53
N VAL A 74 5.70 5.81 0.15
CA VAL A 74 7.14 5.94 0.39
C VAL A 74 7.93 6.05 -0.91
N VAL A 75 7.68 5.15 -1.88
CA VAL A 75 8.37 5.18 -3.17
C VAL A 75 8.03 6.45 -3.96
N CYS A 76 6.77 6.92 -3.92
CA CYS A 76 6.41 8.21 -4.52
C CYS A 76 7.22 9.36 -3.90
N THR A 77 7.34 9.39 -2.57
CA THR A 77 8.12 10.41 -1.87
C THR A 77 9.58 10.38 -2.30
N LEU A 78 10.22 9.21 -2.35
CA LEU A 78 11.61 9.06 -2.80
C LEU A 78 11.80 9.57 -4.24
N LEU A 79 10.88 9.22 -5.15
CA LEU A 79 10.93 9.70 -6.53
C LEU A 79 10.77 11.22 -6.63
N LEU A 80 9.87 11.83 -5.85
CA LEU A 80 9.69 13.29 -5.81
C LEU A 80 10.93 14.01 -5.26
N LEU A 81 11.56 13.43 -4.24
CA LEU A 81 12.81 13.92 -3.66
C LEU A 81 14.03 13.64 -4.57
N LYS A 82 13.84 12.95 -5.70
CA LYS A 82 14.90 12.48 -6.60
C LYS A 82 15.96 11.65 -5.87
N GLN A 83 15.52 10.91 -4.85
CA GLN A 83 16.36 10.01 -4.08
C GLN A 83 16.22 8.60 -4.64
N THR A 84 17.34 8.03 -5.06
CA THR A 84 17.47 6.58 -5.24
C THR A 84 17.95 6.00 -3.93
N PRO A 85 17.13 5.20 -3.24
CA PRO A 85 17.56 4.57 -2.00
C PRO A 85 18.78 3.68 -2.27
N ASP A 86 19.79 3.75 -1.41
CA ASP A 86 20.94 2.85 -1.48
C ASP A 86 20.46 1.41 -1.34
N GLU A 87 20.92 0.53 -2.24
CA GLU A 87 20.43 -0.85 -2.26
C GLU A 87 20.76 -1.61 -0.97
N ASN A 88 21.92 -1.33 -0.36
CA ASN A 88 22.35 -2.01 0.86
C ASN A 88 21.55 -1.54 2.09
N GLU A 89 21.12 -0.28 2.10
CA GLU A 89 20.28 0.27 3.16
C GLU A 89 18.80 -0.09 3.00
N TRP A 90 18.31 -0.08 1.76
CA TRP A 90 16.89 -0.30 1.46
C TRP A 90 16.49 -1.76 1.45
N ARG A 91 17.35 -2.65 0.96
CA ARG A 91 17.02 -4.08 0.86
C ARG A 91 16.63 -4.70 2.20
N PRO A 92 17.34 -4.47 3.32
CA PRO A 92 16.92 -4.98 4.64
C PRO A 92 15.53 -4.48 5.06
N ILE A 93 15.22 -3.22 4.79
CA ILE A 93 13.91 -2.60 5.08
C ILE A 93 12.82 -3.26 4.24
N ALA A 94 13.05 -3.37 2.93
CA ALA A 94 12.12 -3.98 2.00
C ALA A 94 11.89 -5.47 2.32
N ASP A 95 12.93 -6.21 2.68
CA ASP A 95 12.89 -7.63 3.02
C ASP A 95 12.20 -7.92 4.35
N ALA A 96 12.21 -6.97 5.28
CA ALA A 96 11.40 -7.05 6.49
C ALA A 96 9.89 -7.03 6.21
N ILE A 97 9.44 -6.58 5.04
CA ILE A 97 8.01 -6.48 4.70
C ILE A 97 7.57 -7.72 3.92
N SER A 98 6.73 -8.54 4.55
CA SER A 98 6.19 -9.73 3.90
C SER A 98 5.16 -9.35 2.83
N HIS A 99 5.24 -10.03 1.68
CA HIS A 99 4.28 -9.97 0.59
C HIS A 99 3.61 -11.32 0.34
N ALA A 100 3.84 -12.30 1.23
CA ALA A 100 3.29 -13.63 1.12
C ALA A 100 1.75 -13.59 1.13
N LEU A 101 1.13 -14.40 0.29
CA LEU A 101 -0.30 -14.59 0.20
C LEU A 101 -0.62 -16.04 0.54
N PRO A 102 -1.80 -16.35 1.10
CA PRO A 102 -2.23 -17.74 1.23
C PRO A 102 -2.25 -18.46 -0.10
N ASP A 103 -1.82 -19.72 -0.07
CA ASP A 103 -1.99 -20.61 -1.20
C ASP A 103 -3.49 -20.71 -1.50
N PRO A 104 -3.88 -20.65 -2.78
CA PRO A 104 -5.24 -20.91 -3.16
C PRO A 104 -5.54 -22.38 -2.88
N CYS A 105 -6.12 -22.68 -1.72
CA CYS A 105 -6.68 -24.01 -1.47
C CYS A 105 -7.64 -24.32 -2.61
N ILE A 106 -7.43 -25.44 -3.31
CA ILE A 106 -8.31 -25.94 -4.37
C ILE A 106 -9.60 -26.44 -3.68
N MET A 107 -10.47 -25.51 -3.32
CA MET A 107 -11.80 -25.81 -2.80
C MET A 107 -12.76 -25.87 -3.99
N PRO A 108 -13.60 -26.90 -4.12
CA PRO A 108 -14.43 -27.10 -5.31
C PRO A 108 -15.52 -26.03 -5.51
N ASN A 109 -15.72 -25.09 -4.57
CA ASN A 109 -16.79 -24.08 -4.61
C ASN A 109 -16.27 -22.65 -4.35
N PHE A 110 -15.42 -22.12 -5.24
CA PHE A 110 -15.04 -20.70 -5.15
C PHE A 110 -16.24 -19.82 -5.51
N THR A 111 -16.64 -18.96 -4.58
CA THR A 111 -17.54 -17.85 -4.92
C THR A 111 -16.79 -16.82 -5.78
N GLU A 112 -17.50 -16.05 -6.61
CA GLU A 112 -16.92 -14.93 -7.36
C GLU A 112 -16.14 -13.96 -6.47
N ARG A 113 -16.65 -13.73 -5.26
CA ARG A 113 -15.99 -12.90 -4.25
C ARG A 113 -14.66 -13.49 -3.78
N THR A 114 -14.56 -14.80 -3.66
CA THR A 114 -13.31 -15.49 -3.32
C THR A 114 -12.32 -15.35 -4.46
N HIS A 115 -12.75 -15.54 -5.71
CA HIS A 115 -11.91 -15.32 -6.90
C HIS A 115 -11.40 -13.87 -6.97
N PHE A 116 -12.27 -12.89 -6.74
CA PHE A 116 -11.89 -11.49 -6.71
C PHE A 116 -10.84 -11.20 -5.62
N SER A 117 -11.04 -11.75 -4.42
CA SER A 117 -10.10 -11.55 -3.31
C SER A 117 -8.74 -12.16 -3.59
N LEU A 118 -8.71 -13.38 -4.16
CA LEU A 118 -7.47 -14.04 -4.56
C LEU A 118 -6.73 -13.23 -5.64
N SER A 119 -7.45 -12.80 -6.68
CA SER A 119 -6.88 -11.98 -7.76
C SER A 119 -6.32 -10.66 -7.22
N LEU A 120 -7.06 -9.97 -6.34
CA LEU A 120 -6.57 -8.76 -5.68
C LEU A 120 -5.32 -9.04 -4.83
N GLY A 121 -5.31 -10.15 -4.08
CA GLY A 121 -4.16 -10.56 -3.28
C GLY A 121 -2.90 -10.78 -4.10
N GLN A 122 -3.03 -11.46 -5.25
CA GLN A 122 -1.92 -11.70 -6.18
C GLN A 122 -1.40 -10.40 -6.80
N GLU A 123 -2.30 -9.52 -7.23
CA GLU A 123 -1.92 -8.22 -7.78
C GLU A 123 -1.20 -7.34 -6.73
N LEU A 124 -1.69 -7.33 -5.49
CA LEU A 124 -1.04 -6.64 -4.38
C LEU A 124 0.34 -7.21 -4.06
N SER A 125 0.45 -8.54 -3.96
CA SER A 125 1.73 -9.21 -3.68
C SER A 125 2.78 -8.86 -4.73
N ASN A 126 2.42 -8.96 -6.01
CA ASN A 126 3.29 -8.60 -7.12
C ASN A 126 3.68 -7.11 -7.12
N ALA A 127 2.72 -6.22 -6.86
CA ALA A 127 3.00 -4.79 -6.80
C ALA A 127 3.92 -4.43 -5.62
N ILE A 128 3.74 -5.08 -4.46
CA ILE A 128 4.64 -4.91 -3.31
C ILE A 128 6.05 -5.36 -3.66
N GLN A 129 6.23 -6.48 -4.37
CA GLN A 129 7.55 -6.92 -4.83
C GLN A 129 8.23 -5.88 -5.74
N ILE A 130 7.48 -5.23 -6.64
CA ILE A 130 8.02 -4.14 -7.45
C ILE A 130 8.40 -2.94 -6.58
N LEU A 131 7.52 -2.52 -5.66
CA LEU A 131 7.77 -1.40 -4.74
C LEU A 131 8.99 -1.64 -3.84
N LYS A 132 9.22 -2.89 -3.44
CA LYS A 132 10.41 -3.30 -2.70
C LYS A 132 11.72 -3.07 -3.47
N THR A 133 11.67 -2.90 -4.79
CA THR A 133 12.86 -2.51 -5.58
C THR A 133 13.09 -0.99 -5.65
N GLY A 134 12.29 -0.20 -4.92
CA GLY A 134 12.30 1.26 -5.02
C GLY A 134 11.65 1.81 -6.29
N LYS A 135 10.97 0.95 -7.07
CA LYS A 135 10.30 1.32 -8.33
C LYS A 135 8.79 1.25 -8.18
N ARG A 136 8.06 2.08 -8.94
CA ARG A 136 6.60 1.99 -8.99
C ARG A 136 6.15 0.98 -10.04
N PRO A 137 5.06 0.23 -9.77
CA PRO A 137 4.38 -0.53 -10.81
C PRO A 137 3.94 0.37 -11.98
N ASP A 138 3.74 -0.23 -13.15
CA ASP A 138 3.14 0.43 -14.31
C ASP A 138 1.86 1.21 -13.91
N PRO A 139 1.66 2.45 -14.40
CA PRO A 139 0.52 3.27 -14.01
C PRO A 139 -0.84 2.62 -14.26
N THR A 140 -1.00 1.86 -15.35
CA THR A 140 -2.25 1.15 -15.67
C THR A 140 -2.50 0.05 -14.64
N ARG A 141 -1.45 -0.71 -14.29
CA ARG A 141 -1.52 -1.73 -13.24
C ARG A 141 -1.83 -1.13 -11.87
N LEU A 142 -1.18 -0.01 -11.52
CA LEU A 142 -1.41 0.70 -10.28
C LEU A 142 -2.87 1.17 -10.17
N LEU A 143 -3.41 1.76 -11.23
CA LEU A 143 -4.79 2.21 -11.29
C LEU A 143 -5.77 1.03 -11.16
N ARG A 144 -5.48 -0.09 -11.83
CA ARG A 144 -6.29 -1.32 -11.70
C ARG A 144 -6.34 -1.81 -10.26
N ILE A 145 -5.21 -1.91 -9.58
CA ILE A 145 -5.14 -2.32 -8.16
C ILE A 145 -5.95 -1.37 -7.28
N LYS A 146 -5.74 -0.06 -7.41
CA LYS A 146 -6.48 0.95 -6.63
C LYS A 146 -7.98 0.85 -6.88
N ARG A 147 -8.43 0.67 -8.13
CA ARG A 147 -9.84 0.44 -8.44
C ARG A 147 -10.34 -0.83 -7.75
N MET A 148 -9.64 -1.96 -7.84
CA MET A 148 -10.01 -3.21 -7.16
C MET A 148 -10.12 -3.05 -5.64
N MET A 149 -9.25 -2.25 -5.02
CA MET A 149 -9.31 -1.97 -3.58
C MET A 149 -10.49 -1.11 -3.17
N PHE A 150 -10.88 -0.14 -3.99
CA PHE A 150 -11.73 0.97 -3.53
C PHE A 150 -13.09 1.07 -4.22
N CYS A 151 -13.23 0.54 -5.43
CA CYS A 151 -14.23 1.02 -6.39
C CYS A 151 -15.06 -0.08 -7.04
N PHE A 152 -14.65 -1.34 -6.95
CA PHE A 152 -15.47 -2.46 -7.39
C PHE A 152 -16.48 -2.86 -6.31
N THR A 153 -17.60 -3.46 -6.73
CA THR A 153 -18.62 -4.00 -5.81
C THR A 153 -18.02 -5.00 -4.80
N TRP A 154 -17.03 -5.79 -5.25
CA TRP A 154 -16.35 -6.80 -4.44
C TRP A 154 -15.14 -6.28 -3.65
N SER A 155 -14.86 -4.97 -3.68
CA SER A 155 -13.77 -4.37 -2.90
C SER A 155 -13.83 -4.77 -1.42
N PRO A 156 -12.69 -5.00 -0.74
CA PRO A 156 -12.70 -5.39 0.67
C PRO A 156 -13.42 -4.37 1.56
N ALA A 157 -14.23 -4.86 2.51
CA ALA A 157 -15.08 -4.01 3.35
C ALA A 157 -14.29 -2.91 4.08
N ARG A 158 -13.07 -3.22 4.53
CA ARG A 158 -12.17 -2.26 5.21
C ARG A 158 -11.94 -0.99 4.39
N PHE A 159 -11.81 -1.10 3.08
CA PHE A 159 -11.52 0.02 2.18
C PHE A 159 -12.77 0.83 1.79
N ARG A 160 -13.97 0.39 2.23
CA ARG A 160 -15.21 1.16 2.12
C ARG A 160 -15.48 2.06 3.34
N HIS A 161 -14.65 2.01 4.37
CA HIS A 161 -14.79 2.91 5.52
C HIS A 161 -14.46 4.35 5.14
N LYS A 162 -15.01 5.30 5.92
CA LYS A 162 -14.81 6.76 5.73
C LYS A 162 -13.35 7.19 5.67
N GLU A 163 -12.47 6.46 6.35
CA GLU A 163 -11.04 6.73 6.36
C GLU A 163 -10.42 6.68 4.95
N PHE A 164 -11.03 5.95 4.02
CA PHE A 164 -10.56 5.78 2.64
C PHE A 164 -11.36 6.59 1.60
N ASP A 165 -12.18 7.55 2.03
CA ASP A 165 -13.04 8.33 1.12
C ASP A 165 -12.23 9.08 0.07
N ALA A 166 -11.05 9.59 0.44
CA ALA A 166 -10.18 10.34 -0.46
C ALA A 166 -9.78 9.51 -1.70
N TRP A 167 -9.40 8.25 -1.50
CA TRP A 167 -9.10 7.32 -2.59
C TRP A 167 -10.34 6.94 -3.41
N ARG A 168 -11.50 6.78 -2.76
CA ARG A 168 -12.75 6.43 -3.47
C ARG A 168 -13.25 7.56 -4.37
N ARG A 169 -13.04 8.82 -3.99
CA ARG A 169 -13.41 9.98 -4.84
C ARG A 169 -12.63 9.99 -6.14
N GLN A 170 -11.37 9.57 -6.14
CA GLN A 170 -10.51 9.52 -7.34
C GLN A 170 -11.02 8.53 -8.39
N CYS A 171 -11.79 7.50 -8.00
CA CYS A 171 -12.41 6.59 -8.97
C CYS A 171 -13.57 7.17 -9.74
N LYS A 172 -14.18 8.26 -9.25
CA LYS A 172 -15.34 8.88 -9.90
C LYS A 172 -14.94 9.94 -10.94
N GLY A 173 -13.68 10.36 -10.97
CA GLY A 173 -13.19 11.44 -11.84
C GLY A 173 -12.47 10.98 -13.12
N GLY A 174 -12.69 9.75 -13.56
CA GLY A 174 -12.07 9.22 -14.79
C GLY A 174 -13.11 8.96 -15.87
N THR A 175 -13.61 10.03 -16.48
CA THR A 175 -14.27 10.04 -17.80
C THR A 175 -13.48 10.96 -18.70
#